data_AF-A0A2G2GGD8-F1
#
_entry.id   AF-A0A2G2GGD8-F1
#
_cell.length_a   1.000
_cell.length_b   1.000
_cell.length_c   1.000
_cell.angle_alpha   90.00
_cell.angle_beta   90.00
_cell.angle_gamma   90.00
#
_symmetry.space_group_name_H-M   'P 1'
#
loop_
_entity.id
_entity.type
_entity.pdbx_description
1 polymer ?
#
loop_
_entity_poly.entity_id
_entity_poly.type
_entity_poly.pdbx_seq_one_letter_code
_entity_poly.pdbx_strand_id
1 'polypeptide(L)'
;MSLSILNIPSAIILMAVFCSGCNVKEPTIFKPDCAFAAEAVIKMVKDRDASLIAKVRKISEIEIIEDLPEKFTCRGKGIFSDGKIAPILVKAHLQNGVWYFQSEQGSHLK
;
A
#
# COMPACT_ATOMS: atom_id res chain seq x y z
N MET A 1 29.72 38.25 18.42
CA MET A 1 29.91 36.80 18.16
C MET A 1 28.98 36.02 19.06
N SER A 2 28.47 34.87 18.58
CA SER A 2 27.40 34.02 19.13
C SER A 2 25.99 34.39 18.64
N LEU A 3 25.55 33.91 17.46
CA LEU A 3 24.92 32.61 17.11
C LEU A 3 23.49 32.43 17.64
N SER A 4 22.54 32.81 16.79
CA SER A 4 21.13 32.40 16.82
C SER A 4 21.00 30.89 16.66
N ILE A 5 20.18 30.25 17.49
CA ILE A 5 19.61 28.92 17.17
C ILE A 5 18.10 28.98 17.40
N LEU A 6 17.41 29.34 16.32
CA LEU A 6 16.01 29.01 16.09
C LEU A 6 16.01 27.57 15.56
N ASN A 7 15.69 26.58 16.38
CA ASN A 7 15.50 25.20 15.93
C ASN A 7 14.07 24.75 16.24
N ILE A 8 13.15 25.32 15.48
CA ILE A 8 11.79 24.79 15.32
C ILE A 8 11.92 23.72 14.22
N PRO A 9 11.71 22.42 14.48
CA PRO A 9 11.49 21.48 13.40
C PRO A 9 10.13 21.78 12.75
N SER A 10 10.16 22.68 11.76
CA SER A 10 9.20 22.77 10.66
C SER A 10 9.21 21.42 9.89
N ALA A 11 8.15 20.89 9.31
CA ALA A 11 6.81 21.38 9.07
C ALA A 11 5.87 20.17 8.93
N ILE A 12 4.71 20.24 9.58
CA ILE A 12 3.56 19.37 9.37
C ILE A 12 2.65 20.11 8.37
N ILE A 13 2.44 19.49 7.20
CA ILE A 13 1.22 19.54 6.34
C ILE A 13 0.96 20.83 5.50
N LEU A 14 0.35 20.59 4.33
CA LEU A 14 -0.30 21.49 3.35
C LEU A 14 0.55 22.01 2.17
N MET A 15 0.78 21.14 1.18
CA MET A 15 0.65 21.59 -0.21
C MET A 15 -0.82 21.47 -0.62
N ALA A 16 -1.60 22.53 -0.37
CA ALA A 16 -2.84 22.76 -1.10
C ALA A 16 -2.49 23.62 -2.31
N VAL A 17 -2.36 22.99 -3.47
CA VAL A 17 -2.31 23.68 -4.76
C VAL A 17 -3.70 24.25 -5.01
N PHE A 18 -3.94 25.48 -4.59
CA PHE A 18 -5.11 26.26 -5.03
C PHE A 18 -4.86 26.75 -6.46
N CYS A 19 -5.15 25.89 -7.44
CA CYS A 19 -5.43 26.37 -8.80
C CYS A 19 -6.83 27.01 -8.79
N SER A 20 -6.86 28.33 -8.67
CA SER A 20 -8.07 29.13 -8.85
C SER A 20 -8.71 28.82 -10.21
N GLY A 21 -9.88 28.18 -10.22
CA GLY A 21 -10.77 28.13 -11.39
C GLY A 21 -10.92 26.80 -12.14
N CYS A 22 -10.37 25.68 -11.67
CA CYS A 22 -10.72 24.37 -12.24
C CYS A 22 -11.89 23.75 -11.49
N ASN A 23 -12.95 23.38 -12.22
CA ASN A 23 -13.94 22.40 -11.76
C ASN A 23 -13.19 21.09 -11.46
N VAL A 24 -12.76 20.89 -10.21
CA VAL A 24 -12.17 19.63 -9.78
C VAL A 24 -13.31 18.63 -9.62
N LYS A 25 -13.70 18.05 -10.76
CA LYS A 25 -14.35 16.76 -10.77
C LYS A 25 -13.36 15.76 -10.18
N GLU A 26 -13.86 15.06 -9.17
CA GLU A 26 -13.26 13.91 -8.48
C GLU A 26 -12.31 14.26 -7.33
N PRO A 27 -12.58 13.73 -6.12
CA PRO A 27 -11.61 13.79 -5.03
C PRO A 27 -10.35 13.09 -5.52
N THR A 28 -9.22 13.80 -5.48
CA THR A 28 -7.91 13.26 -5.86
C THR A 28 -7.47 12.27 -4.80
N ILE A 29 -8.13 11.12 -4.73
CA ILE A 29 -7.77 10.02 -3.87
C ILE A 29 -6.56 9.38 -4.54
N PHE A 30 -5.38 9.63 -3.98
CA PHE A 30 -4.15 9.05 -4.48
C PHE A 30 -4.29 7.53 -4.52
N LYS A 31 -4.23 6.96 -5.72
CA LYS A 31 -4.25 5.51 -5.90
C LYS A 31 -2.85 4.96 -5.58
N PRO A 32 -2.71 4.11 -4.56
CA PRO A 32 -1.42 3.53 -4.22
C PRO A 32 -0.99 2.56 -5.31
N ASP A 33 0.32 2.43 -5.49
CA ASP A 33 0.88 1.42 -6.38
C ASP A 33 0.87 0.02 -5.71
N CYS A 34 1.11 -1.01 -6.52
CA CYS A 34 1.16 -2.39 -6.05
C CYS A 34 2.30 -2.67 -5.05
N ALA A 35 3.41 -1.94 -5.12
CA ALA A 35 4.52 -2.13 -4.19
C ALA A 35 4.14 -1.62 -2.79
N PHE A 36 3.53 -0.45 -2.71
CA PHE A 36 2.96 0.11 -1.50
C PHE A 36 1.89 -0.81 -0.90
N ALA A 37 0.98 -1.32 -1.72
CA ALA A 37 -0.05 -2.27 -1.28
C ALA A 37 0.57 -3.55 -0.70
N ALA A 38 1.60 -4.09 -1.34
CA ALA A 38 2.33 -5.26 -0.87
C ALA A 38 3.02 -5.00 0.48
N GLU A 39 3.65 -3.84 0.66
CA GLU A 39 4.23 -3.44 1.95
C GLU A 39 3.19 -3.25 3.04
N ALA A 40 2.05 -2.63 2.72
CA ALA A 40 0.94 -2.45 3.65
C ALA A 40 0.41 -3.80 4.16
N VAL A 41 0.26 -4.78 3.26
CA VAL A 41 -0.08 -6.17 3.62
C VAL A 41 0.97 -6.76 4.56
N ILE A 42 2.26 -6.68 4.24
CA ILE A 42 3.33 -7.21 5.10
C ILE A 42 3.30 -6.59 6.50
N LYS A 43 3.03 -5.28 6.61
CA LYS A 43 2.93 -4.58 7.90
C LYS A 43 1.70 -5.03 8.70
N MET A 44 0.53 -5.06 8.07
CA MET A 44 -0.72 -5.48 8.74
C MET A 44 -0.66 -6.92 9.28
N VAL A 45 0.09 -7.77 8.59
CA VAL A 45 0.33 -9.17 8.95
C VAL A 45 1.23 -9.31 10.18
N LYS A 46 2.20 -8.41 10.37
CA LYS A 46 3.06 -8.41 11.57
C LYS A 46 2.30 -8.02 12.84
N ASP A 47 1.28 -7.20 12.70
CA ASP A 47 0.50 -6.68 13.83
C ASP A 47 -0.66 -7.61 14.24
N ARG A 48 -1.01 -8.60 13.42
CA ARG A 48 -2.10 -9.55 13.69
C ARG A 48 -1.54 -10.97 13.78
N ASP A 49 -1.46 -11.48 14.99
CA ASP A 49 -0.93 -12.81 15.37
C ASP A 49 -1.83 -13.99 14.93
N ALA A 50 -2.43 -13.93 13.73
CA ALA A 50 -3.44 -14.90 13.31
C ALA A 50 -3.36 -15.24 11.81
N SER A 51 -3.29 -16.56 11.54
CA SER A 51 -3.50 -17.26 10.26
C SER A 51 -2.39 -17.13 9.20
N LEU A 52 -1.91 -18.28 8.67
CA LEU A 52 -1.00 -18.58 7.53
C LEU A 52 -0.34 -17.44 6.72
N ILE A 53 -1.07 -16.36 6.42
CA ILE A 53 -0.56 -15.12 5.83
C ILE A 53 0.33 -14.33 6.82
N ALA A 54 0.13 -14.50 8.13
CA ALA A 54 0.90 -14.04 9.32
C ALA A 54 2.44 -14.18 9.20
N LYS A 55 2.92 -14.96 8.22
CA LYS A 55 4.32 -15.30 8.04
C LYS A 55 4.97 -14.67 6.82
N VAL A 56 4.25 -13.95 5.96
CA VAL A 56 4.85 -13.32 4.76
C VAL A 56 5.88 -12.27 5.19
N ARG A 57 7.15 -12.49 4.82
CA ARG A 57 8.27 -11.58 5.11
C ARG A 57 8.55 -10.62 3.98
N LYS A 58 8.34 -11.08 2.75
CA LYS A 58 8.66 -10.33 1.53
C LYS A 58 7.70 -10.75 0.42
N ILE A 59 7.33 -9.78 -0.41
CA ILE A 59 6.65 -9.99 -1.68
C ILE A 59 7.55 -9.40 -2.76
N SER A 60 7.86 -10.17 -3.79
CA SER A 60 8.68 -9.75 -4.94
C SER A 60 8.01 -10.14 -6.26
N GLU A 61 8.63 -9.77 -7.39
CA GLU A 61 8.11 -10.13 -8.73
C GLU A 61 6.64 -9.70 -8.88
N ILE A 62 6.37 -8.43 -8.55
CA ILE A 62 5.02 -7.89 -8.50
C ILE A 62 4.55 -7.53 -9.92
N GLU A 63 3.39 -8.06 -10.30
CA GLU A 63 2.73 -7.85 -11.58
C GLU A 63 1.29 -7.38 -11.34
N ILE A 64 0.81 -6.43 -12.14
CA ILE A 64 -0.57 -5.96 -12.09
C ILE A 64 -1.44 -6.92 -12.90
N ILE A 65 -2.47 -7.51 -12.26
CA ILE A 65 -3.46 -8.39 -12.93
C ILE A 65 -4.69 -7.59 -13.34
N GLU A 66 -5.12 -6.66 -12.49
CA GLU A 66 -6.32 -5.86 -12.67
C GLU A 66 -6.04 -4.45 -12.20
N ASP A 67 -6.42 -3.46 -13.00
CA ASP A 67 -6.19 -2.05 -12.72
C ASP A 67 -7.43 -1.21 -13.06
N LEU A 68 -8.34 -1.09 -12.09
CA LEU A 68 -9.56 -0.27 -12.20
C LEU A 68 -9.44 0.97 -11.28
N PRO A 69 -10.19 2.06 -11.53
CA PRO A 69 -10.10 3.27 -10.72
C PRO A 69 -10.27 3.04 -9.22
N GLU A 70 -11.23 2.19 -8.83
CA GLU A 70 -11.58 1.93 -7.43
C GLU A 70 -11.10 0.58 -6.90
N LYS A 71 -10.40 -0.21 -7.73
CA LYS A 71 -9.97 -1.56 -7.38
C LYS A 71 -8.76 -1.96 -8.19
N PHE A 72 -7.79 -2.62 -7.57
CA PHE A 72 -6.71 -3.26 -8.31
C PHE A 72 -6.27 -4.56 -7.66
N THR A 73 -5.71 -5.45 -8.46
CA THR A 73 -5.18 -6.73 -8.01
C THR A 73 -3.77 -6.91 -8.56
N CYS A 74 -2.83 -7.22 -7.67
CA CYS A 74 -1.45 -7.51 -8.01
C CYS A 74 -1.13 -8.98 -7.69
N ARG A 75 -0.40 -9.64 -8.57
CA ARG A 75 0.25 -10.92 -8.29
C ARG A 75 1.66 -10.65 -7.80
N GLY A 76 2.11 -11.40 -6.82
CA GLY A 76 3.51 -11.40 -6.44
C GLY A 76 3.95 -12.78 -5.96
N LYS A 77 5.25 -12.90 -5.72
CA LYS A 77 5.88 -14.06 -5.11
C LYS A 77 6.11 -13.78 -3.63
N GLY A 78 5.34 -14.44 -2.78
CA GLY A 78 5.46 -14.34 -1.33
C GLY A 78 6.54 -15.27 -0.79
N ILE A 79 7.42 -14.74 0.06
CA ILE A 79 8.41 -15.50 0.84
C ILE A 79 7.95 -15.51 2.30
N PHE A 80 7.70 -16.70 2.83
CA PHE A 80 7.13 -16.91 4.15
C PHE A 80 8.23 -17.19 5.19
N SER A 81 7.90 -17.02 6.47
CA SER A 81 8.84 -17.17 7.59
C SER A 81 9.35 -18.60 7.79
N ASP A 82 8.65 -19.59 7.24
CA ASP A 82 9.08 -21.00 7.16
C ASP A 82 9.97 -21.29 5.94
N GLY A 83 10.31 -20.26 5.15
CA GLY A 83 11.09 -20.38 3.93
C GLY A 83 10.28 -20.83 2.71
N LYS A 84 8.98 -21.13 2.86
CA LYS A 84 8.12 -21.48 1.73
C LYS A 84 8.01 -20.30 0.78
N ILE A 85 7.97 -20.60 -0.52
CA ILE A 85 7.69 -19.64 -1.58
C ILE A 85 6.36 -20.03 -2.21
N ALA A 86 5.43 -19.09 -2.29
CA ALA A 86 4.13 -19.31 -2.91
C ALA A 86 3.60 -18.02 -3.56
N PRO A 87 2.77 -18.11 -4.61
CA PRO A 87 2.15 -16.93 -5.18
C PRO A 87 1.19 -16.30 -4.16
N ILE A 88 1.18 -14.97 -4.14
CA ILE A 88 0.29 -14.16 -3.31
C ILE A 88 -0.45 -13.18 -4.20
N LEU A 89 -1.73 -13.01 -3.94
CA LEU A 89 -2.51 -11.91 -4.50
C LEU A 89 -2.59 -10.81 -3.47
N VAL A 90 -2.35 -9.58 -3.92
CA VAL A 90 -2.60 -8.36 -3.16
C VAL A 90 -3.78 -7.67 -3.83
N LYS A 91 -4.89 -7.55 -3.11
CA LYS A 91 -6.12 -6.92 -3.59
C LYS A 91 -6.29 -5.60 -2.85
N ALA A 92 -6.61 -4.55 -3.58
CA ALA A 92 -6.92 -3.25 -3.02
C ALA A 92 -8.28 -2.77 -3.55
N HIS A 93 -9.08 -2.18 -2.68
CA HIS A 93 -10.35 -1.56 -3.06
C HIS A 93 -10.51 -0.22 -2.33
N LEU A 94 -11.11 0.73 -3.03
CA LEU A 94 -11.42 2.05 -2.52
C LEU A 94 -12.83 2.06 -1.94
N GLN A 95 -12.97 2.45 -0.68
CA GLN A 95 -14.26 2.61 -0.03
C GLN A 95 -14.24 3.87 0.84
N ASN A 96 -15.19 4.77 0.64
CA ASN A 96 -15.31 6.03 1.39
C ASN A 96 -14.03 6.88 1.40
N GLY A 97 -13.28 6.90 0.28
CA GLY A 97 -12.02 7.65 0.20
C GLY A 97 -10.79 6.96 0.82
N VAL A 98 -10.95 5.73 1.34
CA VAL A 98 -9.89 4.96 2.00
C VAL A 98 -9.60 3.70 1.20
N TRP A 99 -8.32 3.42 0.97
CA TRP A 99 -7.87 2.17 0.35
C TRP A 99 -7.73 1.06 1.39
N TYR A 100 -8.41 -0.05 1.14
CA TYR A 100 -8.36 -1.26 1.95
C TYR A 100 -7.59 -2.33 1.21
N PHE A 101 -6.60 -2.92 1.89
CA PHE A 101 -5.76 -3.97 1.30
C PHE A 101 -6.05 -5.31 1.93
N GLN A 102 -6.08 -6.33 1.08
CA GLN A 102 -6.24 -7.73 1.45
C GLN A 102 -5.19 -8.56 0.73
N SER A 103 -4.89 -9.72 1.28
CA SER A 103 -4.05 -10.69 0.58
C SER A 103 -4.60 -12.10 0.67
N GLU A 104 -4.24 -12.89 -0.32
CA GLU A 104 -4.69 -14.27 -0.46
C GLU A 104 -3.52 -15.12 -0.97
N GLN A 105 -3.24 -16.24 -0.29
CA GLN A 105 -2.27 -17.21 -0.80
C GLN A 105 -2.94 -18.02 -1.90
N GLY A 106 -2.41 -17.94 -3.12
CA GLY A 106 -2.92 -18.73 -4.23
C GLY A 106 -2.45 -20.17 -4.15
N SER A 107 -3.21 -21.07 -3.52
CA SER A 107 -2.93 -22.51 -3.59
C SER A 107 -3.27 -23.13 -4.96
N HIS A 108 -4.02 -22.40 -5.81
CA HIS A 108 -4.54 -22.89 -7.10
C HIS A 108 -4.43 -21.89 -8.27
N LEU A 109 -3.54 -20.89 -8.19
CA LEU A 109 -3.30 -19.99 -9.31
C LEU A 109 -2.40 -20.70 -10.34
N LYS A 110 -3.03 -21.53 -11.19
CA LYS A 110 -2.43 -22.05 -12.43
C LYS A 110 -2.34 -20.96 -13.48
#